data_AF-J9DTH9-F1
#
_entry.id   AF-J9DTH9-F1
#
_cell.length_a   1.000
_cell.length_b   1.000
_cell.length_c   1.000
_cell.angle_alpha   90.00
_cell.angle_beta   90.00
_cell.angle_gamma   90.00
#
_symmetry.space_group_name_H-M   'P 1'
#
loop_
_entity.id
_entity.type
_entity.pdbx_description
1 polymer ?
#
loop_
_entity_poly.entity_id
_entity_poly.type
_entity_poly.pdbx_seq_one_letter_code
_entity_poly.pdbx_strand_id
1 'polypeptide(L)'
;MLHILSFPWKVIAALIPPTTLLGGWLSFFCALIVIGFITAIIGDLASILGCMIGLKDAVTAITLVALGTSLPDTFASKIAAQNDATADNAIGNITGSNAVNVFLGLGLPWTIAAIYWSIKNESFIVNAGNLGFSVTIFMATSIICILLLVARRILAFFGKGELGGPIGPKILSALILIILWLSYVLLSALQIYNYISI
;
A
#
# COMPACT_ATOMS: atom_id res chain seq x y z
N MET A 1 18.38 -12.12 16.82
CA MET A 1 17.20 -11.26 17.09
C MET A 1 16.04 -11.50 16.11
N LEU A 2 16.24 -11.36 14.79
CA LEU A 2 15.19 -11.59 13.76
C LEU A 2 14.53 -12.97 13.81
N HIS A 3 15.25 -14.02 14.20
CA HIS A 3 14.68 -15.37 14.32
C HIS A 3 13.66 -15.50 15.47
N ILE A 4 13.87 -14.78 16.58
CA ILE A 4 12.97 -14.84 17.75
C ILE A 4 11.71 -14.03 17.45
N LEU A 5 11.86 -12.84 16.85
CA LEU A 5 10.75 -11.97 16.46
C LEU A 5 9.83 -12.62 15.40
N SER A 6 10.39 -13.42 14.48
CA SER A 6 9.60 -14.12 13.45
C SER A 6 9.05 -15.48 13.91
N PHE A 7 9.36 -15.93 15.13
CA PHE A 7 8.98 -17.27 15.59
C PHE A 7 7.47 -17.52 15.57
N PRO A 8 6.60 -16.61 16.08
CA PRO A 8 5.15 -16.81 15.99
C PRO A 8 4.68 -17.00 14.54
N TRP A 9 5.25 -16.25 13.59
CA TRP A 9 4.85 -16.32 12.19
C TRP A 9 5.33 -17.60 11.53
N LYS A 10 6.49 -18.12 11.94
CA LYS A 10 6.96 -19.43 11.50
C LYS A 10 6.07 -20.57 12.00
N VAL A 11 5.57 -20.49 13.24
CA VAL A 11 4.64 -21.48 13.78
C VAL A 11 3.32 -21.48 13.00
N ILE A 12 2.76 -20.30 12.73
CA ILE A 12 1.53 -20.19 11.95
C ILE A 12 1.75 -20.67 10.51
N ALA A 13 2.88 -20.30 9.88
CA ALA A 13 3.22 -20.76 8.54
C ALA A 13 3.48 -22.28 8.48
N ALA A 14 3.94 -22.90 9.57
CA ALA A 14 4.11 -24.35 9.65
C ALA A 14 2.79 -25.13 9.67
N LEU A 15 1.66 -24.46 9.93
CA LEU A 15 0.32 -25.07 9.80
C LEU A 15 -0.13 -25.18 8.34
N ILE A 16 0.55 -24.50 7.41
CA ILE A 16 0.26 -24.58 5.98
C ILE A 16 0.84 -25.89 5.44
N PRO A 17 0.04 -26.72 4.74
CA PRO A 17 0.49 -28.00 4.23
C PRO A 17 1.62 -27.82 3.20
N PRO A 18 2.53 -28.81 3.10
CA PRO A 18 3.66 -28.74 2.19
C PRO A 18 3.22 -28.68 0.72
N THR A 19 3.99 -27.97 -0.10
CA THR A 19 3.72 -27.75 -1.54
C THR A 19 3.78 -29.03 -2.38
N THR A 20 4.32 -30.12 -1.84
CA THR A 20 4.35 -31.43 -2.49
C THR A 20 3.00 -32.14 -2.51
N LEU A 21 2.04 -31.74 -1.65
CA LEU A 21 0.70 -32.31 -1.63
C LEU A 21 -0.20 -31.66 -2.68
N LEU A 22 -0.96 -32.48 -3.41
CA LEU A 22 -1.96 -32.04 -4.41
C LEU A 22 -1.42 -30.99 -5.41
N GLY A 23 -0.16 -31.13 -5.82
CA GLY A 23 0.48 -30.20 -6.76
C GLY A 23 0.60 -28.76 -6.25
N GLY A 24 0.57 -28.54 -4.94
CA GLY A 24 0.70 -27.23 -4.31
C GLY A 24 -0.61 -26.47 -4.12
N TRP A 25 -1.73 -26.92 -4.71
CA TRP A 25 -3.03 -26.25 -4.59
C TRP A 25 -3.55 -26.18 -3.16
N LEU A 26 -3.37 -27.25 -2.38
CA LEU A 26 -3.77 -27.28 -0.99
C LEU A 26 -2.98 -26.25 -0.16
N SER A 27 -1.68 -26.16 -0.39
CA SER A 27 -0.80 -25.17 0.25
C SER A 27 -1.25 -23.75 -0.08
N PHE A 28 -1.59 -23.49 -1.35
CA PHE A 28 -2.04 -22.18 -1.83
C PHE A 28 -3.33 -21.70 -1.14
N PHE A 29 -4.40 -22.50 -1.14
CA PHE A 29 -5.67 -22.11 -0.52
C PHE A 29 -5.57 -21.98 1.01
N CYS A 30 -4.85 -22.90 1.67
CA CYS A 30 -4.60 -22.79 3.10
C CYS A 30 -3.82 -21.51 3.45
N ALA A 31 -2.78 -21.18 2.68
CA ALA A 31 -2.02 -19.94 2.87
C ALA A 31 -2.90 -18.70 2.70
N LEU A 32 -3.76 -18.66 1.68
CA LEU A 32 -4.71 -17.56 1.46
C LEU A 32 -5.64 -17.35 2.67
N ILE A 33 -6.21 -18.43 3.22
CA ILE A 33 -7.09 -18.35 4.39
C ILE A 33 -6.33 -17.80 5.60
N VAL A 34 -5.12 -18.33 5.86
CA VAL A 34 -4.29 -17.90 6.99
C VAL A 34 -3.91 -16.41 6.85
N ILE A 35 -3.47 -15.98 5.67
CA ILE A 35 -3.12 -14.58 5.41
C ILE A 35 -4.35 -13.68 5.58
N GLY A 36 -5.51 -14.09 5.07
CA GLY A 36 -6.77 -13.35 5.23
C GLY A 36 -7.15 -13.18 6.69
N PHE A 37 -7.07 -14.25 7.49
CA PHE A 37 -7.36 -14.22 8.92
C PHE A 37 -6.39 -13.32 9.70
N ILE A 38 -5.08 -13.45 9.45
CA ILE A 38 -4.07 -12.60 10.10
C ILE A 38 -4.28 -11.13 9.72
N THR A 39 -4.58 -10.85 8.46
CA THR A 39 -4.80 -9.48 7.98
C THR A 39 -6.00 -8.83 8.67
N ALA A 40 -7.08 -9.58 8.89
CA ALA A 40 -8.23 -9.09 9.65
C ALA A 40 -7.85 -8.71 11.09
N ILE A 41 -7.12 -9.59 11.79
CA ILE A 41 -6.65 -9.32 13.16
C ILE A 41 -5.73 -8.09 13.20
N ILE A 42 -4.78 -7.99 12.27
CA ILE A 42 -3.85 -6.85 12.22
C ILE A 42 -4.61 -5.54 11.95
N GLY A 43 -5.65 -5.57 11.11
CA GLY A 43 -6.51 -4.42 10.86
C GLY A 43 -7.20 -3.93 12.14
N ASP A 44 -7.80 -4.85 12.91
CA ASP A 44 -8.45 -4.52 14.17
C ASP A 44 -7.46 -3.98 15.22
N LEU A 45 -6.30 -4.63 15.34
CA LEU A 45 -5.23 -4.19 16.23
C LEU A 45 -4.69 -2.81 15.85
N ALA A 46 -4.56 -2.52 14.55
CA ALA A 46 -4.14 -1.21 14.07
C ALA A 46 -5.17 -0.14 14.46
N SER A 47 -6.47 -0.42 14.33
CA SER A 47 -7.54 0.49 14.76
C SER A 47 -7.50 0.76 16.27
N ILE A 48 -7.38 -0.29 17.09
CA ILE A 48 -7.25 -0.16 18.55
C ILE A 48 -6.00 0.64 18.93
N LEU A 49 -4.86 0.37 18.28
CA LEU A 49 -3.63 1.12 18.49
C LEU A 49 -3.80 2.60 18.13
N GLY A 50 -4.46 2.89 17.00
CA GLY A 50 -4.83 4.23 16.59
C GLY A 50 -5.65 4.94 17.67
N CYS A 51 -6.69 4.28 18.18
CA CYS A 51 -7.53 4.79 19.25
C CYS A 51 -6.73 5.09 20.53
N MET A 52 -5.82 4.20 20.95
CA MET A 52 -4.97 4.41 22.14
C MET A 52 -4.03 5.61 22.00
N ILE A 53 -3.57 5.91 20.78
CA ILE A 53 -2.68 7.04 20.50
C ILE A 53 -3.48 8.33 20.22
N GLY A 54 -4.81 8.26 20.14
CA GLY A 54 -5.68 9.41 19.83
C GLY A 54 -5.76 9.72 18.32
N LEU A 55 -5.40 8.76 17.47
CA LEU A 55 -5.52 8.86 16.02
C LEU A 55 -6.93 8.47 15.57
N LYS A 56 -7.52 9.27 14.67
CA LYS A 56 -8.77 8.90 13.99
C LYS A 56 -8.52 7.72 13.04
N ASP A 57 -9.49 6.82 12.91
CA ASP A 57 -9.39 5.60 12.08
C ASP A 57 -8.89 5.87 10.66
N ALA A 58 -9.38 6.95 10.03
CA ALA A 58 -8.93 7.35 8.69
C ALA A 58 -7.43 7.71 8.64
N VAL A 59 -6.88 8.34 9.68
CA VAL A 59 -5.45 8.67 9.77
C VAL A 59 -4.64 7.41 10.01
N THR A 60 -5.11 6.52 10.89
CA THR A 60 -4.51 5.21 11.15
C THR A 60 -4.44 4.36 9.86
N ALA A 61 -5.50 4.39 9.04
CA ALA A 61 -5.57 3.66 7.78
C ALA A 61 -4.54 4.17 6.75
N ILE A 62 -4.48 5.48 6.50
CA ILE A 62 -3.56 6.07 5.50
C ILE A 62 -2.09 6.07 5.95
N THR A 63 -1.82 5.81 7.23
CA THR A 63 -0.47 5.76 7.80
C THR A 63 -0.05 4.33 8.13
N LEU A 64 -0.48 3.79 9.27
CA LEU A 64 0.01 2.52 9.80
C LEU A 64 -0.37 1.33 8.92
N VAL A 65 -1.63 1.27 8.49
CA VAL A 65 -2.12 0.15 7.67
C VAL A 65 -1.52 0.22 6.26
N ALA A 66 -1.65 1.37 5.59
CA ALA A 66 -1.13 1.57 4.24
C ALA A 66 0.39 1.36 4.12
N LEU A 67 1.17 1.83 5.11
CA LEU A 67 2.61 1.61 5.17
C LEU A 67 2.93 0.13 5.45
N GLY A 68 2.20 -0.52 6.36
CA GLY A 68 2.38 -1.93 6.70
C GLY A 68 2.20 -2.87 5.51
N THR A 69 1.22 -2.60 4.63
CA THR A 69 0.98 -3.41 3.43
C THR A 69 1.95 -3.09 2.29
N SER A 70 2.33 -1.82 2.12
CA SER A 70 3.13 -1.37 0.97
C SER A 70 4.64 -1.52 1.15
N LEU A 71 5.14 -1.63 2.39
CA LEU A 71 6.56 -1.81 2.68
C LEU A 71 7.13 -3.12 2.10
N PRO A 72 6.50 -4.30 2.30
CA PRO A 72 6.92 -5.54 1.66
C PRO A 72 7.01 -5.42 0.14
N ASP A 73 5.98 -4.83 -0.50
CA ASP A 73 5.95 -4.62 -1.95
C ASP A 73 7.08 -3.68 -2.41
N THR A 74 7.36 -2.64 -1.63
CA THR A 74 8.48 -1.73 -1.91
C THR A 74 9.82 -2.45 -1.86
N PHE A 75 10.03 -3.34 -0.87
CA PHE A 75 11.26 -4.12 -0.78
C PHE A 75 11.36 -5.15 -1.91
N ALA A 76 10.27 -5.83 -2.26
CA ALA A 76 10.21 -6.75 -3.38
C ALA A 76 10.56 -6.05 -4.70
N SER A 77 9.93 -4.89 -4.98
CA SER A 77 10.20 -4.09 -6.18
C SER A 77 11.62 -3.53 -6.21
N LYS A 78 12.17 -3.14 -5.05
CA LYS A 78 13.58 -2.72 -4.96
C LYS A 78 14.51 -3.87 -5.34
N ILE A 79 14.31 -5.05 -4.76
CA ILE A 79 15.14 -6.24 -5.03
C ILE A 79 15.02 -6.62 -6.52
N ALA A 80 13.81 -6.61 -7.07
CA ALA A 80 13.58 -6.83 -8.50
C ALA A 80 14.35 -5.82 -9.36
N ALA A 81 14.27 -4.52 -9.04
CA ALA A 81 14.99 -3.48 -9.78
C ALA A 81 16.52 -3.55 -9.65
N GLN A 82 17.05 -4.16 -8.58
CA GLN A 82 18.49 -4.36 -8.40
C GLN A 82 19.02 -5.58 -9.16
N ASN A 83 18.18 -6.60 -9.33
CA ASN A 83 18.56 -7.87 -9.93
C ASN A 83 18.20 -7.97 -11.43
N ASP A 84 17.36 -7.07 -11.92
CA ASP A 84 16.90 -7.04 -13.31
C ASP A 84 17.54 -5.87 -14.07
N ALA A 85 17.99 -6.12 -15.30
CA ALA A 85 18.70 -5.14 -16.11
C ALA A 85 17.80 -3.99 -16.58
N THR A 86 16.52 -4.27 -16.82
CA THR A 86 15.52 -3.29 -17.27
C THR A 86 14.57 -2.82 -16.16
N ALA A 87 14.58 -3.50 -15.02
CA ALA A 87 13.62 -3.35 -13.91
C ALA A 87 12.14 -3.50 -14.31
N ASP A 88 11.84 -4.14 -15.44
CA ASP A 88 10.47 -4.39 -15.88
C ASP A 88 9.68 -5.18 -14.82
N ASN A 89 10.35 -6.12 -14.15
CA ASN A 89 9.77 -6.88 -13.06
C ASN A 89 9.34 -6.01 -11.86
N ALA A 90 10.08 -4.93 -11.57
CA ALA A 90 9.72 -4.01 -10.50
C ALA A 90 8.47 -3.19 -10.88
N ILE A 91 8.37 -2.76 -12.14
CA ILE A 91 7.19 -2.05 -12.65
C ILE A 91 5.97 -2.97 -12.63
N GLY A 92 6.11 -4.21 -13.11
CA GLY A 92 5.05 -5.22 -13.06
C GLY A 92 4.54 -5.45 -11.64
N ASN A 93 5.44 -5.57 -10.65
CA ASN A 93 5.07 -5.74 -9.25
C ASN A 93 4.29 -4.54 -8.68
N ILE A 94 4.78 -3.31 -8.92
CA ILE A 94 4.13 -2.08 -8.41
C ILE A 94 2.76 -1.89 -9.06
N THR A 95 2.67 -2.02 -10.39
CA THR A 95 1.42 -1.82 -11.12
C THR A 95 0.41 -2.92 -10.80
N GLY A 96 0.84 -4.18 -10.74
CA GLY A 96 0.00 -5.31 -10.39
C GLY A 96 -0.58 -5.21 -8.98
N SER A 97 0.27 -4.89 -7.99
CA SER A 97 -0.16 -4.77 -6.59
C SER A 97 -1.16 -3.62 -6.39
N ASN A 98 -0.92 -2.46 -7.02
CA ASN A 98 -1.87 -1.34 -6.97
C ASN A 98 -3.20 -1.67 -7.69
N ALA A 99 -3.15 -2.37 -8.82
CA ALA A 99 -4.36 -2.81 -9.52
C ALA A 99 -5.19 -3.76 -8.65
N VAL A 100 -4.55 -4.73 -7.99
CA VAL A 100 -5.22 -5.64 -7.04
C VAL A 100 -5.84 -4.86 -5.88
N ASN A 101 -5.13 -3.88 -5.30
CA ASN A 101 -5.66 -3.07 -4.20
C ASN A 101 -6.92 -2.28 -4.61
N VAL A 102 -6.94 -1.70 -5.80
CA VAL A 102 -8.10 -0.92 -6.28
C VAL A 102 -9.24 -1.85 -6.71
N PHE A 103 -8.98 -2.83 -7.57
CA PHE A 103 -10.05 -3.65 -8.15
C PHE A 103 -10.54 -4.72 -7.18
N LEU A 104 -9.64 -5.44 -6.52
CA LEU A 104 -10.01 -6.51 -5.59
C LEU A 104 -10.15 -6.02 -4.16
N GLY A 105 -9.31 -5.07 -3.72
CA GLY A 105 -9.37 -4.52 -2.37
C GLY A 105 -10.55 -3.57 -2.14
N LEU A 106 -10.85 -2.67 -3.08
CA LEU A 106 -11.97 -1.73 -2.97
C LEU A 106 -13.18 -2.16 -3.81
N GLY A 107 -12.95 -2.52 -5.07
CA GLY A 107 -14.02 -2.84 -6.02
C GLY A 107 -14.85 -4.05 -5.62
N LEU A 108 -14.21 -5.18 -5.29
CA LEU A 108 -14.92 -6.42 -4.97
C LEU A 108 -15.81 -6.30 -3.71
N PRO A 109 -15.33 -5.79 -2.54
CA PRO A 109 -16.21 -5.59 -1.39
C PRO A 109 -17.37 -4.64 -1.68
N TRP A 110 -17.14 -3.57 -2.45
CA TRP A 110 -18.19 -2.65 -2.87
C TRP A 110 -19.25 -3.36 -3.71
N THR A 111 -18.84 -4.16 -4.70
CA THR A 111 -19.77 -4.94 -5.53
C THR A 111 -20.57 -5.93 -4.70
N ILE A 112 -19.93 -6.64 -3.77
CA ILE A 112 -20.61 -7.59 -2.87
C ILE A 112 -21.66 -6.84 -2.02
N ALA A 113 -21.29 -5.71 -1.43
CA ALA A 113 -22.20 -4.90 -0.63
C ALA A 113 -23.39 -4.37 -1.47
N ALA A 114 -23.13 -3.85 -2.66
CA ALA A 114 -24.17 -3.35 -3.56
C ALA A 114 -25.17 -4.45 -3.95
N ILE A 115 -24.69 -5.66 -4.26
CA ILE A 115 -25.55 -6.82 -4.55
C ILE A 115 -26.39 -7.19 -3.32
N TYR A 116 -25.77 -7.25 -2.13
CA TYR A 116 -26.46 -7.59 -0.89
C TYR A 116 -27.63 -6.62 -0.61
N TRP A 117 -27.39 -5.31 -0.68
CA TRP A 117 -28.43 -4.30 -0.45
C TRP A 117 -29.49 -4.29 -1.55
N SER A 118 -29.10 -4.54 -2.81
CA SER A 118 -30.05 -4.69 -3.91
C SER A 118 -31.01 -5.87 -3.68
N ILE A 119 -30.53 -7.00 -3.16
CA ILE A 119 -31.39 -8.15 -2.80
C ILE A 119 -32.37 -7.78 -1.67
N LYS A 120 -31.97 -6.88 -0.78
CA LYS A 120 -32.83 -6.36 0.31
C LYS A 120 -33.82 -5.28 -0.14
N ASN A 121 -33.82 -4.89 -1.41
CA ASN A 121 -34.59 -3.76 -1.94
C ASN A 121 -34.27 -2.42 -1.24
N GLU A 122 -33.02 -2.27 -0.79
CA GLU A 122 -32.53 -1.04 -0.16
C GLU A 122 -31.36 -0.44 -0.97
N SER A 123 -31.15 0.86 -0.84
CA SER A 123 -30.03 1.54 -1.50
C SER A 123 -28.75 1.43 -0.68
N PHE A 124 -27.66 1.00 -1.32
CA PHE A 124 -26.33 1.03 -0.71
C PHE A 124 -25.78 2.46 -0.73
N ILE A 125 -25.87 3.16 0.40
CA ILE A 125 -25.39 4.55 0.55
C ILE A 125 -24.07 4.53 1.33
N VAL A 126 -23.03 5.11 0.74
CA VAL A 126 -21.70 5.27 1.37
C VAL A 126 -21.34 6.75 1.40
N ASN A 127 -21.09 7.28 2.60
CA ASN A 127 -20.66 8.67 2.76
C ASN A 127 -19.20 8.84 2.35
N ALA A 128 -18.93 9.70 1.37
CA ALA A 128 -17.59 9.93 0.85
C ALA A 128 -16.65 10.64 1.85
N GLY A 129 -17.20 11.43 2.79
CA GLY A 129 -16.42 12.13 3.82
C GLY A 129 -15.21 12.89 3.25
N ASN A 130 -14.04 12.66 3.83
CA ASN A 130 -12.77 13.31 3.48
C ASN A 130 -12.06 12.70 2.25
N LEU A 131 -12.70 11.73 1.57
CA LEU A 131 -12.08 10.99 0.47
C LEU A 131 -11.72 11.91 -0.70
N GLY A 132 -12.64 12.80 -1.10
CA GLY A 132 -12.44 13.68 -2.26
C GLY A 132 -11.20 14.57 -2.14
N PHE A 133 -10.99 15.16 -0.96
CA PHE A 133 -9.79 15.95 -0.70
C PHE A 133 -8.52 15.09 -0.70
N SER A 134 -8.54 13.95 -0.01
CA SER A 134 -7.38 13.06 0.03
C SER A 134 -6.98 12.58 -1.37
N VAL A 135 -7.95 12.24 -2.21
CA VAL A 135 -7.71 11.90 -3.63
C VAL A 135 -7.13 13.08 -4.39
N THR A 136 -7.60 14.30 -4.14
CA THR A 136 -7.09 15.52 -4.80
C THR A 136 -5.62 15.78 -4.46
N ILE A 137 -5.24 15.68 -3.18
CA ILE A 137 -3.84 15.82 -2.75
C ILE A 137 -2.98 14.67 -3.29
N PHE A 138 -3.51 13.45 -3.30
CA PHE A 138 -2.83 12.30 -3.90
C PHE A 138 -2.56 12.52 -5.40
N MET A 139 -3.54 13.03 -6.16
CA MET A 139 -3.36 13.35 -7.58
C MET A 139 -2.30 14.44 -7.78
N ALA A 140 -2.35 15.53 -6.99
CA ALA A 140 -1.37 16.60 -7.08
C ALA A 140 0.06 16.10 -6.79
N THR A 141 0.25 15.34 -5.71
CA THR A 141 1.56 14.76 -5.35
C THR A 141 2.03 13.72 -6.36
N SER A 142 1.12 12.95 -6.96
CA SER A 142 1.43 11.98 -8.03
C SER A 142 1.91 12.67 -9.31
N ILE A 143 1.30 13.81 -9.69
CA ILE A 143 1.78 14.61 -10.83
C ILE A 143 3.21 15.10 -10.58
N ILE A 144 3.49 15.63 -9.39
CA ILE A 144 4.85 16.09 -9.02
C ILE A 144 5.83 14.91 -9.05
N CYS A 145 5.43 13.73 -8.54
CA CYS A 145 6.23 12.52 -8.61
C CYS A 145 6.56 12.13 -10.06
N ILE A 146 5.58 12.10 -10.96
CA ILE A 146 5.80 11.78 -12.38
C ILE A 146 6.71 12.80 -13.04
N LEU A 147 6.48 14.11 -12.80
CA LEU A 147 7.35 15.17 -13.32
C LEU A 147 8.78 15.01 -12.83
N LEU A 148 8.99 14.65 -11.56
CA LEU A 148 10.32 14.35 -11.03
C LEU A 148 10.96 13.15 -11.74
N LEU A 149 10.22 12.06 -11.96
CA LEU A 149 10.73 10.88 -12.67
C LEU A 149 11.09 11.20 -14.13
N VAL A 150 10.25 11.97 -14.83
CA VAL A 150 10.54 12.45 -16.20
C VAL A 150 11.76 13.38 -16.21
N ALA A 151 11.86 14.29 -15.24
CA ALA A 151 13.01 15.18 -15.09
C ALA A 151 14.31 14.39 -14.85
N ARG A 152 14.28 13.33 -14.04
CA ARG A 152 15.43 12.43 -13.83
C ARG A 152 15.88 11.74 -15.12
N ARG A 153 14.94 11.38 -15.98
CA ARG A 153 15.21 10.74 -17.27
C ARG A 153 15.87 11.70 -18.27
N ILE A 154 15.46 12.97 -18.30
CA ILE A 154 15.85 13.91 -19.36
C ILE A 154 17.03 14.81 -18.96
N LEU A 155 17.05 15.30 -17.72
CA LEU A 155 18.02 16.32 -17.30
C LEU A 155 19.39 15.71 -17.00
N ALA A 156 20.44 16.33 -17.54
CA ALA A 156 21.83 15.92 -17.34
C ALA A 156 22.25 15.95 -15.86
N PHE A 157 21.69 16.87 -15.06
CA PHE A 157 21.93 16.95 -13.61
C PHE A 157 21.66 15.63 -12.88
N PHE A 158 20.63 14.89 -13.29
CA PHE A 158 20.27 13.59 -12.69
C PHE A 158 21.03 12.41 -13.31
N GLY A 159 21.95 12.67 -14.25
CA GLY A 159 22.73 11.65 -14.95
C GLY A 159 21.96 10.93 -16.07
N LYS A 160 20.78 11.43 -16.47
CA LYS A 160 19.89 10.82 -17.50
C LYS A 160 19.54 9.34 -17.21
N GLY A 161 19.53 8.96 -15.94
CA GLY A 161 19.26 7.58 -15.52
C GLY A 161 17.82 7.39 -15.13
N GLU A 162 17.16 6.37 -15.69
CA GLU A 162 15.85 5.90 -15.25
C GLU A 162 15.94 5.23 -13.86
N LEU A 163 17.05 4.52 -13.62
CA LEU A 163 17.36 3.84 -12.37
C LEU A 163 18.73 4.27 -11.86
N GLY A 164 18.86 4.46 -10.55
CA GLY A 164 20.12 4.88 -9.94
C GLY A 164 20.52 6.31 -10.30
N GLY A 165 21.70 6.46 -10.90
CA GLY A 165 22.35 7.75 -11.16
C GLY A 165 23.32 8.20 -10.06
N PRO A 166 23.89 9.41 -10.17
CA PRO A 166 24.84 9.93 -9.21
C PRO A 166 24.22 10.02 -7.80
N ILE A 167 25.04 9.78 -6.78
CA ILE A 167 24.57 9.62 -5.38
C ILE A 167 23.78 10.84 -4.89
N GLY A 168 24.27 12.06 -5.17
CA GLY A 168 23.60 13.30 -4.76
C GLY A 168 22.17 13.43 -5.31
N PRO A 169 21.98 13.51 -6.65
CA PRO A 169 20.67 13.55 -7.28
C PRO A 169 19.75 12.38 -6.90
N LYS A 170 20.29 11.17 -6.73
CA LYS A 170 19.53 9.99 -6.26
C LYS A 170 18.95 10.21 -4.86
N ILE A 171 19.77 10.68 -3.91
CA ILE A 171 19.32 10.96 -2.53
C ILE A 171 18.31 12.11 -2.55
N LEU A 172 18.58 13.16 -3.32
CA LEU A 172 17.66 14.31 -3.45
C LEU A 172 16.28 13.86 -3.95
N SER A 173 16.21 13.05 -5.02
CA SER A 173 14.93 12.54 -5.51
C SER A 173 14.21 11.67 -4.49
N ALA A 174 14.94 10.82 -3.75
CA ALA A 174 14.34 10.01 -2.68
C ALA A 174 13.76 10.88 -1.55
N LEU A 175 14.47 11.93 -1.13
CA LEU A 175 13.98 12.88 -0.13
C LEU A 175 12.72 13.61 -0.61
N ILE A 176 12.68 14.07 -1.86
CA ILE A 176 11.49 14.71 -2.43
C ILE A 176 10.30 13.75 -2.39
N LEU A 177 10.46 12.49 -2.78
CA LEU A 177 9.39 11.50 -2.75
C LEU A 177 8.88 11.22 -1.32
N ILE A 178 9.77 11.15 -0.34
CA ILE A 178 9.40 11.00 1.07
C ILE A 178 8.63 12.23 1.55
N ILE A 179 9.08 13.44 1.20
CA ILE A 179 8.41 14.70 1.56
C ILE A 179 7.02 14.77 0.92
N LEU A 180 6.86 14.35 -0.34
CA LEU A 180 5.56 14.31 -1.00
C LEU A 180 4.59 13.38 -0.27
N TRP A 181 5.05 12.19 0.13
CA TRP A 181 4.24 11.26 0.92
C TRP A 181 3.88 11.82 2.31
N LEU A 182 4.85 12.39 3.03
CA LEU A 182 4.60 13.03 4.33
C LEU A 182 3.63 14.22 4.20
N SER A 183 3.73 14.98 3.11
CA SER A 183 2.83 16.10 2.83
C SER A 183 1.41 15.62 2.53
N TYR A 184 1.25 14.53 1.77
CA TYR A 184 -0.04 13.87 1.58
C TYR A 184 -0.66 13.45 2.92
N VAL A 185 0.09 12.71 3.74
CA VAL A 185 -0.37 12.24 5.06
C VAL A 185 -0.76 13.43 5.95
N LEU A 186 0.10 14.45 6.03
CA LEU A 186 -0.11 15.61 6.89
C LEU A 186 -1.36 16.39 6.47
N LEU A 187 -1.48 16.74 5.19
CA LEU A 187 -2.61 17.52 4.70
C LEU A 187 -3.93 16.75 4.85
N SER A 188 -3.96 15.46 4.50
CA SER A 188 -5.12 14.60 4.71
C SER A 188 -5.48 14.51 6.19
N ALA A 189 -4.50 14.34 7.09
CA ALA A 189 -4.74 14.30 8.52
C ALA A 189 -5.31 15.64 9.05
N LEU A 190 -4.72 16.78 8.66
CA LEU A 190 -5.21 18.11 9.06
C LEU A 190 -6.66 18.33 8.65
N GLN A 191 -7.05 17.87 7.47
CA GLN A 191 -8.44 17.94 7.03
C GLN A 191 -9.34 16.98 7.82
N ILE A 192 -8.89 15.75 8.12
CA ILE A 192 -9.62 14.79 8.95
C ILE A 192 -9.85 15.34 10.38
N TYR A 193 -8.94 16.15 10.91
CA TYR A 193 -9.10 16.86 12.18
C TYR A 193 -9.83 18.21 12.08
N ASN A 194 -10.34 18.58 10.90
CA ASN A 194 -11.04 19.84 10.63
C ASN A 194 -10.20 21.10 10.86
N TYR A 195 -8.86 21.02 10.79
CA TYR A 195 -8.00 22.21 10.79
C TYR A 195 -8.00 22.90 9.42
N ILE A 196 -8.30 22.15 8.36
CA ILE A 196 -8.48 22.67 7.00
C ILE A 196 -9.92 22.36 6.60
N SER A 197 -10.72 23.40 6.43
CA SER A 197 -12.08 23.32 5.88
C SER A 197 -12.06 23.66 4.40
N ILE A 198 -12.82 22.91 3.59
CA ILE A 198 -13.02 23.13 2.16
C ILE A 198 -14.51 23.22 1.91
#